data_AF-A0A3N9NGL2-F1
#
_entry.id   AF-A0A3N9NGL2-F1
#
_cell.length_a   1.000
_cell.length_b   1.000
_cell.length_c   1.000
_cell.angle_alpha   90.00
_cell.angle_beta   90.00
_cell.angle_gamma   90.00
#
_symmetry.space_group_name_H-M   'P 1'
#
loop_
_entity.id
_entity.type
_entity.pdbx_description
1 polymer ?
#
loop_
_entity_poly.entity_id
_entity_poly.type
_entity_poly.pdbx_seq_one_letter_code
_entity_poly.pdbx_strand_id
1 'polypeptide(L)'
;MKDLILTVPEDVLQAAKVPPSEREGEFLKELAVALYARNILSLGKARSLAKMTRWEFEELLGQRQIVRHYDEASLEEDLQYGLGYK
;
A
#
# COMPACT_ATOMS: atom_id res chain seq x y z
N MET A 1 10.31 -12.52 11.85
CA MET A 1 9.07 -11.75 11.60
C MET A 1 7.96 -12.74 11.30
N LYS A 2 6.71 -12.47 11.70
CA LYS A 2 5.55 -13.33 11.41
C LYS A 2 4.73 -12.65 10.32
N ASP A 3 4.42 -13.38 9.28
CA ASP A 3 3.55 -12.89 8.21
C ASP A 3 2.08 -13.01 8.65
N LEU A 4 1.27 -12.03 8.24
CA LEU A 4 -0.18 -12.08 8.36
C LEU A 4 -0.76 -12.59 7.04
N ILE A 5 -1.55 -13.67 7.09
CA ILE A 5 -2.23 -14.22 5.92
C ILE A 5 -3.66 -13.67 5.88
N LEU A 6 -3.99 -12.97 4.80
CA LEU A 6 -5.36 -12.56 4.49
C LEU A 6 -5.92 -13.49 3.42
N THR A 7 -7.05 -14.13 3.69
CA THR A 7 -7.76 -14.97 2.72
C THR A 7 -8.96 -14.23 2.18
N VAL A 8 -9.13 -14.27 0.87
CA VAL A 8 -10.32 -13.74 0.20
C VAL A 8 -11.14 -14.93 -0.27
N PRO A 9 -12.43 -15.02 0.09
CA PRO A 9 -13.31 -16.06 -0.41
C PRO A 9 -13.38 -16.10 -1.95
N GLU A 10 -13.48 -17.30 -2.52
CA GLU A 10 -13.48 -17.52 -3.97
C GLU A 10 -14.65 -16.82 -4.67
N ASP A 11 -15.83 -16.79 -4.06
CA ASP A 11 -17.00 -16.08 -4.57
C ASP A 11 -16.75 -14.57 -4.69
N VAL A 12 -16.04 -13.98 -3.73
CA VAL A 12 -15.61 -12.57 -3.78
C VAL A 12 -14.59 -12.35 -4.89
N LEU A 13 -13.63 -13.27 -5.08
CA LEU A 13 -12.64 -13.20 -6.16
C LEU A 13 -13.27 -13.33 -7.54
N GLN A 14 -14.32 -14.14 -7.68
CA GLN A 14 -15.07 -14.29 -8.94
C GLN A 14 -15.95 -13.07 -9.23
N ALA A 15 -16.47 -12.40 -8.20
CA ALA A 15 -17.22 -11.16 -8.34
C ALA A 15 -16.32 -9.96 -8.69
N ALA A 16 -15.02 -10.04 -8.40
CA ALA A 16 -14.06 -8.99 -8.73
C ALA A 16 -13.92 -8.85 -10.27
N LYS A 17 -14.18 -7.64 -10.78
CA LYS A 17 -14.06 -7.31 -12.21
C LYS A 17 -12.60 -7.04 -12.62
N VAL A 18 -11.70 -7.95 -12.22
CA VAL A 18 -10.25 -7.88 -12.46
C VAL A 18 -9.79 -9.21 -13.06
N PRO A 19 -8.92 -9.19 -14.09
CA PRO A 19 -8.34 -10.41 -14.65
C PRO A 19 -7.67 -11.28 -13.57
N PRO A 20 -7.80 -12.62 -13.61
CA PRO A 20 -7.22 -13.50 -12.59
C PRO A 20 -5.72 -13.27 -12.32
N SER A 21 -4.95 -12.94 -13.36
CA SER A 21 -3.51 -12.66 -13.29
C SER A 21 -3.17 -11.38 -12.51
N GLU A 22 -4.11 -10.45 -12.38
CA GLU A 22 -3.89 -9.12 -11.77
C GLU A 22 -4.57 -8.98 -10.41
N ARG A 23 -5.45 -9.93 -10.03
CA ARG A 23 -6.25 -9.85 -8.80
C ARG A 23 -5.42 -9.61 -7.56
N GLU A 24 -4.37 -10.40 -7.32
CA GLU A 24 -3.53 -10.22 -6.13
C GLU A 24 -2.96 -8.80 -6.08
N GLY A 25 -2.42 -8.31 -7.21
CA GLY A 25 -1.86 -6.98 -7.32
C GLY A 25 -2.89 -5.88 -7.05
N GLU A 26 -4.09 -5.98 -7.63
CA GLU A 26 -5.16 -5.00 -7.38
C GLU A 26 -5.64 -5.03 -5.92
N PHE A 27 -5.82 -6.21 -5.32
CA PHE A 27 -6.25 -6.29 -3.92
C PHE A 27 -5.20 -5.72 -2.96
N LEU A 28 -3.92 -6.00 -3.20
CA LEU A 28 -2.82 -5.41 -2.43
C LEU A 28 -2.75 -3.89 -2.60
N LYS A 29 -2.98 -3.40 -3.82
CA LYS A 29 -3.04 -1.97 -4.15
C LYS A 29 -4.19 -1.28 -3.41
N GLU A 30 -5.40 -1.84 -3.46
CA GLU A 30 -6.56 -1.33 -2.71
C GLU A 30 -6.30 -1.29 -1.22
N LEU A 31 -5.74 -2.37 -0.67
CA LEU A 31 -5.41 -2.46 0.75
C LEU A 31 -4.35 -1.41 1.14
N ALA A 32 -3.30 -1.26 0.35
CA ALA A 32 -2.25 -0.27 0.58
C ALA A 32 -2.78 1.17 0.59
N VAL A 33 -3.64 1.53 -0.38
CA VAL A 33 -4.25 2.86 -0.44
C VAL A 33 -5.16 3.10 0.77
N ALA A 34 -5.99 2.13 1.13
CA ALA A 34 -6.90 2.24 2.27
C ALA A 34 -6.15 2.40 3.60
N LEU A 35 -5.05 1.66 3.78
CA LEU A 35 -4.23 1.76 5.00
C LEU A 35 -3.45 3.08 5.06
N TYR A 36 -2.95 3.58 3.92
CA TYR A 36 -2.28 4.89 3.85
C TYR A 36 -3.27 6.03 4.14
N ALA A 37 -4.42 6.05 3.48
CA ALA A 37 -5.45 7.10 3.65
C ALA A 37 -5.98 7.20 5.09
N ARG A 38 -5.85 6.11 5.88
CA ARG A 38 -6.24 6.05 7.29
C ARG A 38 -5.09 6.34 8.24
N ASN A 39 -3.92 6.75 7.74
CA ASN A 39 -2.69 6.94 8.51
C ASN A 39 -2.24 5.69 9.29
N ILE A 40 -2.58 4.50 8.81
CA ILE A 40 -2.16 3.22 9.41
C ILE A 40 -0.78 2.80 8.87
N LEU A 41 -0.53 3.03 7.59
CA LEU A 41 0.76 2.80 6.96
C LEU A 41 1.38 4.11 6.48
N SER A 42 2.69 4.24 6.67
CA SER A 42 3.52 5.24 6.01
C SER A 42 3.52 5.05 4.49
N LEU A 43 3.92 6.09 3.75
CA LEU A 43 4.08 6.01 2.29
C LEU A 43 5.02 4.87 1.89
N GLY A 44 6.16 4.71 2.57
CA GLY A 44 7.14 3.67 2.27
C GLY A 44 6.59 2.25 2.45
N LYS A 45 5.87 1.99 3.55
CA LYS A 45 5.27 0.67 3.78
C LYS A 45 4.07 0.41 2.88
N ALA A 46 3.24 1.42 2.60
CA ALA A 46 2.09 1.29 1.70
C ALA A 46 2.52 0.97 0.27
N ARG A 47 3.51 1.70 -0.30
CA ARG A 47 4.03 1.40 -1.65
C ARG A 47 4.68 0.02 -1.72
N SER A 48 5.37 -0.41 -0.64
CA SER A 48 5.95 -1.75 -0.55
C SER A 48 4.87 -2.84 -0.57
N LEU A 49 3.76 -2.64 0.15
CA LEU A 49 2.62 -3.57 0.14
C LEU A 49 1.99 -3.65 -1.25
N ALA A 50 1.84 -2.51 -1.93
CA ALA A 50 1.33 -2.44 -3.31
C ALA A 50 2.33 -2.96 -4.37
N LYS A 51 3.56 -3.32 -3.97
CA LYS A 51 4.67 -3.69 -4.88
C LYS A 51 4.96 -2.61 -5.94
N MET A 52 4.83 -1.33 -5.54
CA MET A 52 4.98 -0.16 -6.40
C MET A 52 6.22 0.66 -6.05
N THR A 53 6.77 1.32 -7.06
CA THR A 53 7.71 2.41 -6.86
C THR A 53 7.02 3.59 -6.18
N ARG A 54 7.82 4.52 -5.64
CA ARG A 54 7.30 5.75 -5.03
C ARG A 54 6.46 6.56 -6.02
N TRP A 55 6.96 6.72 -7.25
CA TRP A 55 6.28 7.51 -8.29
C TRP A 55 4.93 6.90 -8.68
N GLU A 56 4.88 5.60 -8.94
CA GLU A 56 3.62 4.89 -9.28
C GLU A 56 2.58 5.03 -8.16
N PHE A 57 3.01 4.91 -6.90
CA PHE A 57 2.11 5.04 -5.76
C PHE A 57 1.63 6.48 -5.57
N GLU A 58 2.51 7.48 -5.71
CA GLU A 58 2.13 8.90 -5.62
C GLU A 58 1.19 9.34 -6.76
N GLU A 59 1.35 8.77 -7.95
CA GLU A 59 0.44 8.94 -9.08
C GLU A 59 -0.93 8.32 -8.76
N LEU A 60 -0.96 7.09 -8.25
CA LEU A 60 -2.18 6.41 -7.84
C LEU A 60 -2.97 7.20 -6.79
N LEU A 61 -2.29 7.74 -5.77
CA LEU A 61 -2.92 8.60 -4.77
C LEU A 61 -3.52 9.86 -5.40
N GLY A 62 -2.82 10.45 -6.37
CA GLY A 62 -3.30 11.61 -7.14
C GLY A 62 -4.56 11.29 -7.95
N GLN A 63 -4.55 10.17 -8.69
CA GLN A 63 -5.70 9.70 -9.47
C GLN A 63 -6.94 9.46 -8.59
N ARG A 64 -6.74 9.06 -7.34
CA ARG A 64 -7.81 8.77 -6.36
C ARG A 64 -8.15 9.94 -5.44
N GLN A 65 -7.53 11.10 -5.65
CA GLN A 65 -7.73 12.31 -4.83
C GLN A 65 -7.50 12.05 -3.33
N ILE A 66 -6.61 11.11 -2.99
CA ILE A 66 -6.23 10.85 -1.60
C ILE A 66 -5.29 11.96 -1.17
N VAL A 67 -5.66 12.65 -0.08
CA VAL A 67 -4.83 13.72 0.49
C VAL A 67 -3.49 13.13 0.87
N ARG A 68 -2.43 13.72 0.33
CA ARG A 68 -1.06 13.34 0.69
C ARG A 68 -0.79 13.85 2.09
N HIS A 69 -0.59 12.93 3.02
CA HIS A 69 -0.06 13.24 4.33
C HIS A 69 1.46 13.41 4.17
N TYR A 70 1.90 14.64 3.91
CA TYR A 70 3.33 15.00 3.87
C TYR A 70 3.93 15.19 5.27
N ASP A 71 3.17 14.85 6.33
CA ASP A 71 3.48 15.28 7.68
C ASP A 71 3.95 14.10 8.56
N GLU A 72 5.09 14.34 9.22
CA GLU A 72 5.76 13.60 10.31
C GLU A 72 6.14 12.13 10.08
N ALA A 73 5.32 11.31 9.43
CA ALA A 73 5.62 9.89 9.20
C ALA A 73 6.78 9.68 8.19
N SER A 74 7.00 10.62 7.27
CA SER A 74 8.18 10.59 6.39
C SER A 74 9.47 10.88 7.15
N LEU A 75 9.40 11.67 8.23
CA LEU A 75 10.56 11.99 9.06
C LEU A 75 10.98 10.77 9.88
N GLU A 76 10.02 10.00 10.43
CA GLU A 76 10.31 8.75 11.12
C GLU A 76 10.90 7.68 10.17
N GLU A 77 10.39 7.59 8.93
CA GLU A 77 10.96 6.71 7.90
C GLU A 77 12.36 7.14 7.47
N ASP A 78 12.61 8.44 7.28
CA ASP A 78 13.94 8.99 6.97
C ASP A 78 14.91 8.80 8.15
N LEU A 79 14.43 8.89 9.40
CA LEU A 79 15.22 8.59 10.60
C LEU A 79 15.57 7.10 10.68
N GLN A 80 14.61 6.20 10.41
CA GLN A 80 14.86 4.75 10.40
C GLN A 80 15.82 4.35 9.27
N TYR A 81 15.69 4.95 8.08
CA TYR A 81 16.53 4.66 6.92
C TYR A 81 17.93 5.28 7.04
N GLY A 82 18.04 6.49 7.61
CA GLY A 82 19.30 7.20 7.84
C GLY A 82 20.13 6.64 9.00
N LEU A 83 19.51 6.00 10.00
CA LEU A 83 20.19 5.43 11.16
C LEU A 83 20.59 3.95 11.00
N GLY A 84 20.30 3.32 9.85
CA GLY A 84 20.83 2.00 9.53
C GLY A 84 20.37 0.87 10.46
N TYR A 85 19.13 0.93 10.95
CA TYR A 85 18.59 -0.18 11.74
C TYR A 85 18.20 -1.35 10.84
N LYS A 86 18.98 -2.42 10.96
CA LYS A 86 18.82 -3.72 10.32
C LYS A 86 18.06 -4.68 11.24
#